data_AF-A0ABD6DDY8-F1
#
_entry.id   AF-A0ABD6DDY8-F1
#
_cell.length_a   1.000
_cell.length_b   1.000
_cell.length_c   1.000
_cell.angle_alpha   90.00
_cell.angle_beta   90.00
_cell.angle_gamma   90.00
#
_symmetry.space_group_name_H-M   'P 1'
#
loop_
_entity.id
_entity.type
_entity.pdbx_description
1 polymer ?
#
loop_
_entity_poly.entity_id
_entity_poly.type
_entity_poly.pdbx_seq_one_letter_code
_entity_poly.pdbx_strand_id
1 'polypeptide(L)'
;METTSEFDGSMAGLIVGLFLCLPVGIYYYISNKQEMWVCPECREAVRMGASTCPNCGENLDDAGDVGHEHDHDTETEDETDEF
;
A
#
# COMPACT_ATOMS: atom_id res chain seq x y z
N MET A 1 16.56 43.13 -9.01
CA MET A 1 16.96 41.93 -8.27
C MET A 1 16.25 40.76 -8.91
N GLU A 2 16.87 40.22 -9.95
CA GLU A 2 16.45 38.98 -10.59
C GLU A 2 16.79 37.84 -9.63
N THR A 3 15.78 37.25 -9.02
CA THR A 3 15.96 35.97 -8.34
C THR A 3 16.03 34.93 -9.44
N THR A 4 17.18 34.81 -10.11
CA THR A 4 17.45 33.64 -10.94
C THR A 4 17.52 32.48 -9.96
N SER A 5 16.38 31.80 -9.81
CA SER A 5 16.31 30.51 -9.17
C SER A 5 17.26 29.63 -9.94
N GLU A 6 18.47 29.49 -9.41
CA GLU A 6 19.39 28.43 -9.76
C GLU A 6 18.63 27.13 -9.49
N PHE A 7 17.94 26.63 -10.51
CA PHE A 7 17.64 25.20 -10.63
C PHE A 7 19.00 24.52 -10.84
N ASP A 8 19.81 24.56 -9.79
CA ASP A 8 20.98 23.73 -9.63
C ASP A 8 20.47 22.30 -9.87
N GLY A 9 21.07 21.58 -10.82
CA GLY A 9 20.59 20.28 -11.28
C GLY A 9 20.29 19.29 -10.15
N SER A 10 20.79 19.56 -8.94
CA SER A 10 20.41 18.96 -7.66
C SER A 10 18.89 18.98 -7.38
N MET A 11 18.18 20.09 -7.53
CA MET A 11 16.75 20.14 -7.16
C MET A 11 15.87 19.39 -8.19
N ALA A 12 16.18 19.51 -9.48
CA ALA A 12 15.52 18.76 -10.54
C ALA A 12 15.81 17.24 -10.45
N GLY A 13 17.05 16.87 -10.13
CA GLY A 13 17.45 15.48 -9.91
C GLY A 13 16.75 14.85 -8.71
N LEU A 14 16.58 15.60 -7.62
CA LEU A 14 15.80 15.14 -6.47
C LEU A 14 14.32 14.96 -6.80
N ILE A 15 13.70 15.89 -7.53
CA ILE A 15 12.29 15.79 -7.92
C ILE A 15 12.07 14.58 -8.84
N VAL A 16 12.89 14.44 -9.89
CA VAL A 16 12.80 13.31 -10.84
C VAL A 16 13.15 11.99 -10.15
N GLY A 17 14.19 11.99 -9.31
CA GLY A 17 14.58 10.81 -8.53
C GLY A 17 13.48 10.38 -7.58
N LEU A 18 12.81 11.31 -6.90
CA LEU A 18 11.71 11.03 -5.99
C LEU A 18 10.48 10.55 -6.78
N PHE A 19 10.14 11.18 -7.91
CA PHE A 19 9.04 10.75 -8.77
C PHE A 19 9.24 9.37 -9.40
N LEU A 20 10.48 8.94 -9.68
CA LEU A 20 10.74 7.61 -10.24
C LEU A 20 10.95 6.56 -9.15
N CYS A 21 11.67 6.92 -8.08
CA CYS A 21 12.04 5.98 -7.02
C CYS A 21 10.90 5.72 -6.03
N LEU A 22 10.06 6.72 -5.70
CA LEU A 22 8.91 6.49 -4.82
C LEU A 22 7.92 5.46 -5.38
N PRO A 23 7.38 5.60 -6.62
CA PRO A 23 6.38 4.64 -7.09
C PRO A 23 6.96 3.24 -7.24
N VAL A 24 8.21 3.11 -7.70
CA VAL A 24 8.90 1.81 -7.77
C VAL A 24 9.10 1.23 -6.37
N GLY A 25 9.54 2.04 -5.40
CA GLY A 25 9.73 1.62 -4.02
C GLY A 25 8.43 1.20 -3.34
N ILE A 26 7.35 1.97 -3.52
CA ILE A 26 6.01 1.65 -3.03
C ILE A 26 5.49 0.36 -3.67
N TYR A 27 5.63 0.22 -4.99
CA TYR A 27 5.24 -1.00 -5.71
C TYR A 27 5.96 -2.23 -5.17
N TYR A 28 7.28 -2.15 -4.97
CA TYR A 28 8.06 -3.24 -4.38
C TYR A 28 7.68 -3.51 -2.92
N TYR A 29 7.40 -2.46 -2.15
CA TYR A 29 6.96 -2.59 -0.77
C TYR A 29 5.63 -3.34 -0.66
N ILE A 30 4.63 -2.95 -1.46
CA ILE A 30 3.32 -3.60 -1.47
C ILE A 30 3.43 -5.03 -2.00
N SER A 31 4.14 -5.24 -3.11
CA SER A 31 4.30 -6.58 -3.72
C SER A 31 5.01 -7.59 -2.82
N ASN A 32 5.86 -7.12 -1.90
CA ASN A 32 6.62 -7.98 -0.99
C ASN A 32 6.03 -8.01 0.43
N LYS A 33 4.93 -7.31 0.68
CA LYS A 33 4.31 -7.29 2.01
C LYS A 33 3.55 -8.61 2.22
N GLN A 34 4.06 -9.43 3.14
CA GLN A 34 3.35 -10.59 3.63
C GLN A 34 2.35 -10.11 4.70
N GLU A 35 1.07 -10.26 4.44
CA GLU A 35 0.03 -9.92 5.40
C GLU A 35 -0.05 -11.00 6.47
N MET A 36 0.10 -10.60 7.72
CA MET A 36 0.09 -11.47 8.89
C MET A 36 -1.15 -11.11 9.72
N TRP A 37 -1.84 -12.12 10.23
CA TRP A 37 -2.99 -11.98 11.09
C TRP A 37 -2.83 -12.83 12.35
N VAL A 38 -3.66 -12.61 13.37
CA VAL A 38 -3.51 -13.23 14.68
C VAL A 38 -4.48 -14.40 14.80
N CYS A 39 -3.98 -15.59 15.12
CA CYS A 39 -4.83 -16.76 15.36
C CYS A 39 -5.80 -16.51 16.53
N PRO A 40 -7.11 -16.78 16.39
CA PRO A 40 -8.09 -16.51 17.44
C PRO A 40 -7.89 -17.38 18.70
N GLU A 41 -7.36 -18.59 18.54
CA GLU A 41 -7.20 -19.54 19.64
C GLU A 41 -5.91 -19.32 20.44
N CYS A 42 -4.76 -19.34 19.76
CA CYS A 42 -3.45 -19.28 20.44
C CYS A 42 -2.78 -17.90 20.39
N ARG A 43 -3.33 -16.95 19.63
CA ARG A 43 -2.79 -15.59 19.41
C ARG A 43 -1.41 -15.53 18.74
N GLU A 44 -1.00 -16.61 18.09
CA GLU A 44 0.20 -16.62 17.26
C GLU A 44 -0.01 -15.83 15.96
N ALA A 45 1.05 -15.21 15.46
CA ALA A 45 1.02 -14.58 14.13
C ALA A 45 1.03 -15.66 13.04
N VAL A 46 -0.01 -15.68 12.22
CA VAL A 46 -0.18 -16.60 11.09
C VAL A 46 -0.17 -15.80 9.79
N ARG A 47 0.24 -16.42 8.67
CA ARG A 47 0.12 -15.79 7.35
C ARG A 47 -1.34 -15.74 6.91
N MET A 48 -1.75 -14.66 6.27
CA MET A 48 -3.03 -14.59 5.55
C MET A 48 -3.09 -15.74 4.53
N GLY A 49 -4.25 -16.39 4.42
CA GLY A 49 -4.47 -17.53 3.51
C GLY A 49 -3.94 -18.89 4.01
N ALA A 50 -3.43 -18.99 5.23
CA ALA A 50 -3.17 -20.30 5.84
C ALA A 50 -4.50 -20.97 6.25
N SER A 51 -4.73 -22.20 5.77
CA SER A 51 -5.92 -23.00 6.13
C SER A 51 -5.89 -23.50 7.58
N THR A 52 -4.70 -23.65 8.16
CA THR A 52 -4.52 -24.22 9.49
C THR A 52 -3.41 -23.50 10.25
N CYS A 53 -3.62 -23.20 11.53
CA CYS A 53 -2.63 -22.58 12.38
C CYS A 53 -1.43 -23.53 12.61
N PRO A 54 -0.18 -23.12 12.32
CA PRO A 54 1.00 -23.97 12.51
C PRO A 54 1.40 -24.15 13.98
N ASN A 55 0.83 -23.35 14.90
CA ASN A 55 1.15 -23.41 16.33
C ASN A 55 0.18 -24.31 17.10
N CYS A 56 -1.13 -24.08 16.97
CA CYS A 56 -2.15 -24.84 17.71
C CYS A 56 -2.94 -25.86 16.89
N GLY A 57 -2.86 -25.82 15.55
CA GLY A 57 -3.59 -26.74 14.68
C GLY A 57 -5.05 -26.34 14.40
N GLU A 58 -5.49 -25.14 14.78
CA GLU A 58 -6.84 -24.63 14.51
C GLU A 58 -7.10 -24.47 13.01
N ASN A 59 -8.32 -24.79 12.55
CA ASN A 59 -8.69 -24.52 11.16
C ASN A 59 -9.10 -23.07 10.99
N LEU A 60 -8.54 -22.43 9.98
CA LEU A 60 -8.62 -20.99 9.74
C LEU A 60 -9.37 -20.64 8.46
N ASP A 61 -9.80 -21.65 7.69
CA ASP A 61 -10.57 -21.47 6.45
C ASP A 61 -11.88 -20.70 6.68
N ASP A 62 -12.54 -20.89 7.82
CA ASP A 62 -13.79 -20.20 8.17
C ASP A 62 -13.59 -18.76 8.68
N ALA A 63 -12.36 -18.43 9.12
CA ALA A 63 -12.04 -17.14 9.73
C ALA A 63 -11.34 -16.17 8.74
N GLY A 64 -10.94 -16.64 7.56
CA GLY A 64 -10.16 -15.90 6.56
C GLY A 64 -10.95 -15.12 5.50
N ASP A 65 -12.29 -15.14 5.52
CA ASP A 65 -13.13 -14.50 4.47
C ASP A 65 -13.32 -12.97 4.64
N VAL A 66 -12.69 -12.35 5.64
CA VAL A 66 -12.80 -10.91 5.86
C VAL A 66 -11.69 -10.16 5.13
N GLY A 67 -11.86 -9.96 3.82
CA GLY A 67 -11.20 -8.86 3.12
C GLY A 67 -10.62 -9.18 1.75
N HIS A 68 -11.41 -8.92 0.71
CA HIS A 68 -10.89 -8.28 -0.50
C HIS A 68 -12.00 -7.44 -1.15
N GLU A 69 -12.28 -6.27 -0.56
CA GLU A 69 -13.06 -5.24 -1.23
C GLU A 69 -12.13 -4.60 -2.27
N HIS A 70 -12.31 -5.03 -3.52
CA HIS A 70 -11.73 -4.44 -4.72
C HIS A 70 -12.11 -2.96 -4.85
N ASP A 71 -11.14 -2.17 -5.32
CA ASP A 71 -11.25 -0.81 -5.86
C ASP A 71 -12.64 -0.37 -6.35
N HIS A 72 -13.07 0.81 -5.90
CA HIS A 72 -13.92 1.68 -6.70
C HIS A 72 -13.31 3.09 -6.70
N ASP A 73 -12.40 3.33 -7.64
CA ASP A 73 -12.04 4.66 -8.10
C ASP A 73 -13.33 5.47 -8.31
N THR A 74 -13.49 6.55 -7.54
CA THR A 74 -14.48 7.57 -7.85
C THR A 74 -13.72 8.77 -8.35
N GLU A 75 -13.42 8.75 -9.65
CA GLU A 75 -13.11 9.96 -10.41
C GLU A 75 -14.36 10.85 -10.37
N THR A 76 -14.44 11.77 -9.41
CA THR A 76 -15.33 12.93 -9.55
C THR A 76 -14.54 14.02 -10.25
N GLU A 77 -14.65 13.99 -11.58
CA GLU A 77 -14.66 15.19 -12.41
C GLU A 77 -15.76 16.11 -11.85
N ASP A 78 -15.38 17.13 -11.07
CA ASP A 78 -16.29 18.26 -10.78
C ASP A 78 -15.95 19.37 -11.77
N GLU A 79 -16.46 19.20 -12.99
CA GLU A 79 -16.94 20.33 -13.76
C GLU A 79 -18.31 20.72 -13.18
N THR A 80 -18.40 21.81 -12.41
CA THR A 80 -19.64 22.61 -12.41
C THR A 80 -19.40 24.10 -12.17
N ASP A 81 -19.99 24.85 -13.08
CA ASP A 81 -20.16 26.29 -13.20
C ASP A 81 -20.80 27.01 -11.98
N GLU A 82 -20.62 28.34 -12.00
CA GLU A 82 -21.48 29.39 -11.41
C GLU A 82 -21.20 29.83 -9.95
N PHE A 83 -20.56 31.00 -9.78
CA PHE A 83 -21.19 32.30 -9.43
C PHE A 83 -20.22 33.47 -9.63
#